data_AF-A0A821GRT8-F1
#
_entry.id   AF-A0A821GRT8-F1
#
_cell.length_a   1.000
_cell.length_b   1.000
_cell.length_c   1.000
_cell.angle_alpha   90.00
_cell.angle_beta   90.00
_cell.angle_gamma   90.00
#
_symmetry.space_group_name_H-M   'P 1'
#
loop_
_entity.id
_entity.type
_entity.pdbx_description
1 polymer ?
#
loop_
_entity_poly.entity_id
_entity_poly.type
_entity_poly.pdbx_seq_one_letter_code
_entity_poly.pdbx_strand_id
1 'polypeptide(L)'
;MTTAVEIVQVPTYVSEDEMDTKLFELKLKPKAIIEVLHERGIALPSICELNNFLRTIKSTKLGPTSISLGEIEQWCLESSQSIPESDDTSFVASYQIIYDDENENEDIEDVGVGVGV
;
A
#
# COMPACT_ATOMS: atom_id res chain seq x y z
N MET A 1 -41.12 -45.59 -23.04
CA MET A 1 -41.44 -44.24 -22.52
C MET A 1 -40.22 -43.81 -21.71
N THR A 2 -39.38 -42.96 -22.28
CA THR A 2 -38.11 -42.53 -21.67
C THR A 2 -38.35 -41.17 -21.03
N THR A 3 -38.40 -41.12 -19.71
CA THR A 3 -38.53 -39.87 -18.95
C THR A 3 -37.17 -39.18 -18.93
N ALA A 4 -37.10 -37.98 -19.49
CA ALA A 4 -35.92 -37.12 -19.41
C ALA A 4 -35.80 -36.60 -17.97
N VAL A 5 -34.65 -36.83 -17.34
CA VAL A 5 -34.28 -36.24 -16.06
C VAL A 5 -33.71 -34.86 -16.34
N GLU A 6 -34.47 -33.83 -15.99
CA GLU A 6 -34.05 -32.44 -16.08
C GLU A 6 -33.01 -32.19 -14.96
N ILE A 7 -31.75 -32.09 -15.34
CA ILE A 7 -30.65 -31.79 -14.42
C ILE A 7 -30.77 -30.31 -14.07
N VAL A 8 -31.37 -30.01 -12.91
CA VAL A 8 -31.34 -28.68 -12.32
C VAL A 8 -29.88 -28.36 -12.00
N GLN A 9 -29.30 -27.48 -12.80
CA GLN A 9 -27.94 -27.00 -12.62
C GLN A 9 -27.90 -26.13 -11.36
N VAL A 10 -27.51 -26.73 -10.25
CA VAL A 10 -27.21 -26.02 -8.99
C VAL A 10 -26.09 -25.01 -9.23
N PRO A 11 -26.16 -23.79 -8.69
CA PRO A 11 -25.07 -22.84 -8.78
C PRO A 11 -23.84 -23.47 -8.13
N THR A 12 -22.80 -23.70 -8.93
CA THR A 12 -21.48 -24.10 -8.44
C THR A 12 -21.00 -23.05 -7.46
N TYR A 13 -20.91 -23.44 -6.18
CA TYR A 13 -20.32 -22.63 -5.13
C TYR A 13 -18.83 -22.50 -5.44
N VAL A 14 -18.46 -21.40 -6.10
CA VAL A 14 -17.05 -21.05 -6.30
C VAL A 14 -16.54 -20.61 -4.94
N SER A 15 -15.48 -21.25 -4.45
CA SER A 15 -14.80 -20.86 -3.21
C SER A 15 -14.55 -19.35 -3.20
N GLU A 16 -14.98 -18.68 -2.14
CA GLU A 16 -15.01 -17.21 -2.01
C GLU A 16 -13.64 -16.59 -2.34
N ASP A 17 -12.55 -17.21 -1.87
CA ASP A 17 -11.17 -16.76 -2.11
C ASP A 17 -10.73 -16.73 -3.60
N GLU A 18 -11.21 -17.66 -4.43
CA GLU A 18 -10.85 -17.71 -5.86
C GLU A 18 -11.61 -16.67 -6.69
N MET A 19 -12.82 -16.31 -6.27
CA MET A 19 -13.61 -15.27 -6.94
C MET A 19 -13.07 -13.87 -6.60
N ASP A 20 -12.66 -13.67 -5.36
CA ASP A 20 -12.18 -12.40 -4.81
C ASP A 20 -10.90 -11.91 -5.50
N THR A 21 -10.00 -12.85 -5.78
CA THR A 21 -8.71 -12.56 -6.42
C THR A 21 -8.89 -12.10 -7.86
N LYS A 22 -9.78 -12.76 -8.61
CA LYS A 22 -10.08 -12.45 -10.02
C LYS A 22 -10.77 -11.10 -10.18
N LEU A 23 -11.65 -10.73 -9.25
CA LEU A 23 -12.39 -9.47 -9.34
C LEU A 23 -11.47 -8.25 -9.22
N PHE A 24 -10.45 -8.33 -8.36
CA PHE A 24 -9.42 -7.29 -8.24
C PHE A 24 -8.54 -7.17 -9.48
N GLU A 25 -8.20 -8.29 -10.13
CA GLU A 25 -7.35 -8.31 -11.32
C GLU A 25 -8.00 -7.69 -12.55
N LEU A 26 -9.34 -7.61 -12.58
CA LEU A 26 -10.06 -6.95 -13.66
C LEU A 26 -9.79 -5.43 -13.73
N LYS A 27 -9.21 -4.82 -12.68
CA LYS A 27 -8.93 -3.37 -12.59
C LYS A 27 -10.14 -2.48 -12.96
N LEU A 28 -11.34 -2.99 -12.72
CA LEU A 28 -12.60 -2.32 -13.04
C LEU A 28 -13.01 -1.36 -11.93
N LYS A 29 -13.82 -0.36 -12.30
CA LYS A 29 -14.47 0.52 -11.32
C LYS A 29 -15.55 -0.25 -10.55
N PRO A 30 -15.84 0.10 -9.29
CA PRO A 30 -16.85 -0.58 -8.47
C PRO A 30 -18.21 -0.75 -9.15
N LYS A 31 -18.68 0.26 -9.90
CA LYS A 31 -19.94 0.19 -10.65
C LYS A 31 -19.93 -0.90 -11.73
N ALA A 32 -18.83 -1.01 -12.48
CA ALA A 32 -18.68 -2.03 -13.51
C ALA A 32 -18.58 -3.43 -12.90
N ILE A 33 -17.97 -3.56 -11.71
CA ILE A 33 -17.94 -4.82 -10.98
C ILE A 33 -19.35 -5.27 -10.58
N ILE A 34 -20.19 -4.34 -10.13
CA ILE A 34 -21.60 -4.63 -9.78
C ILE A 34 -22.39 -5.06 -11.01
N GLU A 35 -22.19 -4.42 -12.16
CA GLU A 35 -22.81 -4.84 -13.42
C GLU A 35 -22.40 -6.29 -13.77
N VAL A 36 -21.12 -6.63 -13.65
CA VAL A 36 -20.63 -7.99 -13.88
C VAL A 36 -21.21 -9.00 -12.87
N LEU A 37 -21.36 -8.63 -11.60
CA LEU A 37 -22.00 -9.49 -10.59
C LEU A 37 -23.49 -9.70 -10.88
N HIS A 38 -24.17 -8.65 -11.37
CA HIS A 38 -25.58 -8.70 -11.76
C HIS A 38 -25.79 -9.62 -12.96
N GLU A 39 -24.95 -9.51 -13.99
CA GLU A 39 -24.96 -10.40 -15.16
C GLU A 39 -24.74 -11.87 -14.80
N ARG A 40 -23.99 -12.13 -13.71
CA ARG A 40 -23.70 -13.48 -13.21
C ARG A 40 -24.75 -14.02 -12.25
N GLY A 41 -25.79 -13.26 -11.93
CA GLY A 41 -26.84 -13.66 -10.98
C GLY A 41 -26.33 -13.81 -9.54
N ILE A 42 -25.23 -13.13 -9.19
CA ILE A 42 -24.64 -13.16 -7.86
C ILE A 42 -25.29 -12.06 -7.01
N ALA A 43 -25.46 -12.30 -5.71
CA ALA A 43 -25.96 -11.30 -4.78
C ALA A 43 -25.10 -10.03 -4.83
N LEU A 44 -25.75 -8.87 -5.02
CA LEU A 44 -25.06 -7.60 -5.20
C LEU A 44 -24.68 -7.00 -3.84
N PRO A 45 -23.38 -6.78 -3.57
CA PRO A 45 -22.96 -6.01 -2.40
C PRO A 45 -23.34 -4.54 -2.59
N SER A 46 -23.45 -3.81 -1.47
CA SER A 46 -23.52 -2.35 -1.55
C SER A 46 -22.22 -1.77 -2.11
N ILE A 47 -22.30 -0.58 -2.69
CA ILE A 47 -21.12 0.14 -3.20
C ILE A 47 -20.10 0.38 -2.09
N CYS A 48 -20.55 0.63 -0.86
CA CYS A 48 -19.68 0.85 0.29
C CYS A 48 -18.90 -0.41 0.66
N GLU A 49 -19.57 -1.57 0.72
CA GLU A 49 -18.93 -2.86 0.99
C GLU A 49 -17.91 -3.20 -0.08
N LEU A 50 -18.26 -3.01 -1.35
CA LEU A 50 -17.35 -3.27 -2.46
C LEU A 50 -16.12 -2.35 -2.43
N ASN A 51 -16.30 -1.05 -2.13
CA ASN A 51 -15.18 -0.13 -2.00
C ASN A 51 -14.25 -0.51 -0.84
N ASN A 52 -14.82 -0.88 0.31
CA ASN A 52 -14.05 -1.33 1.46
C ASN A 52 -13.26 -2.60 1.13
N PHE A 53 -13.92 -3.58 0.51
CA PHE A 53 -13.29 -4.81 0.05
C PHE A 53 -12.13 -4.56 -0.92
N LEU A 54 -12.35 -3.75 -1.97
CA LEU A 54 -11.30 -3.42 -2.94
C LEU A 54 -10.15 -2.66 -2.30
N ARG A 55 -10.42 -1.78 -1.33
CA ARG A 55 -9.38 -1.05 -0.58
C ARG A 55 -8.56 -2.01 0.28
N THR A 56 -9.21 -2.95 0.97
CA THR A 56 -8.54 -3.97 1.79
C THR A 56 -7.66 -4.85 0.92
N ILE A 57 -8.18 -5.40 -0.18
CA ILE A 57 -7.39 -6.22 -1.10
C ILE A 57 -6.21 -5.44 -1.67
N LYS A 58 -6.42 -4.18 -2.07
CA LYS A 58 -5.34 -3.33 -2.56
C LYS A 58 -4.23 -3.19 -1.50
N SER A 59 -4.61 -2.94 -0.26
CA SER A 59 -3.66 -2.82 0.86
C SER A 59 -2.93 -4.13 1.14
N THR A 60 -3.60 -5.27 1.02
CA THR A 60 -3.00 -6.59 1.24
C THR A 60 -2.06 -6.99 0.10
N LYS A 61 -2.41 -6.69 -1.16
CA LYS A 61 -1.63 -7.08 -2.34
C LYS A 61 -0.49 -6.13 -2.69
N LEU A 62 -0.72 -4.81 -2.59
CA LEU A 62 0.24 -3.78 -3.01
C LEU A 62 0.91 -3.08 -1.83
N GLY A 63 0.52 -3.43 -0.60
CA GLY A 63 0.97 -2.76 0.60
C GLY A 63 0.19 -1.47 0.88
N PRO A 64 0.54 -0.78 1.97
CA PRO A 64 -0.10 0.46 2.36
C PRO A 64 0.05 1.53 1.27
N THR A 65 -0.97 2.37 1.10
CA THR A 65 -0.91 3.50 0.16
C THR A 65 -0.11 4.67 0.72
N SER A 66 0.14 4.67 2.03
CA SER A 66 0.95 5.67 2.73
C SER A 66 2.33 5.09 3.03
N ILE A 67 3.35 5.95 2.88
CA ILE A 67 4.72 5.70 3.34
C ILE A 67 4.99 6.65 4.53
N SER A 68 5.66 6.17 5.56
CA SER A 68 6.05 7.00 6.70
C SER A 68 7.29 7.85 6.39
N LEU A 69 7.51 8.89 7.18
CA LEU A 69 8.70 9.74 7.02
C LEU A 69 10.00 8.94 7.21
N GLY A 70 10.07 8.08 8.22
CA GLY A 70 11.25 7.24 8.45
C GLY A 70 11.53 6.26 7.30
N GLU A 71 10.50 5.71 6.67
CA GLU A 71 10.66 4.88 5.46
C GLU A 71 11.18 5.69 4.26
N ILE A 72 10.73 6.95 4.10
CA ILE A 72 11.28 7.85 3.08
C ILE A 72 12.75 8.17 3.38
N GLU A 73 13.10 8.50 4.62
CA GLU A 73 14.48 8.81 5.03
C GLU A 73 15.41 7.62 4.77
N GLN A 74 14.97 6.41 5.14
CA GLN A 74 15.72 5.19 4.86
C GLN A 74 15.89 4.97 3.35
N TRP A 75 14.82 5.11 2.57
CA TRP A 75 14.91 4.98 1.11
C TRP A 75 15.88 5.99 0.48
N CYS A 76 15.92 7.23 0.99
CA CYS A 76 16.89 8.24 0.56
C CYS A 76 18.34 7.84 0.87
N LEU A 77 18.59 7.28 2.06
CA LEU A 77 19.92 6.81 2.46
C LEU A 77 20.40 5.63 1.59
N GLU A 78 19.50 4.72 1.21
CA GLU A 78 19.83 3.57 0.37
C GLU A 78 20.02 3.98 -1.11
N SER A 79 19.14 4.86 -1.62
CA SER A 79 19.08 5.23 -3.04
C SER A 79 20.07 6.31 -3.46
N SER A 80 20.79 6.92 -2.51
CA SER A 80 21.83 7.92 -2.79
C SER A 80 23.23 7.31 -2.95
N GLN A 81 23.39 6.01 -2.72
CA GLN A 81 24.70 5.34 -2.71
C GLN A 81 25.31 5.16 -4.10
N SER A 82 24.50 5.13 -5.16
CA SER A 82 24.96 4.92 -6.54
C SER A 82 23.98 5.46 -7.56
N ILE A 83 24.52 6.04 -8.64
CA ILE A 83 23.72 6.43 -9.81
C ILE A 83 23.21 5.15 -10.49
N PRO A 84 21.91 5.01 -10.78
CA PRO A 84 21.39 3.84 -11.46
C PRO A 84 21.95 3.71 -12.87
N GLU A 85 22.15 2.47 -13.32
CA GLU A 85 22.55 2.17 -14.70
C GLU A 85 21.38 2.23 -15.68
N SER A 86 20.14 2.18 -15.18
CA SER A 86 18.91 2.16 -15.97
C SER A 86 18.09 3.44 -15.74
N ASP A 87 17.65 4.05 -16.84
CA ASP A 87 16.84 5.26 -16.85
C ASP A 87 15.45 5.10 -16.20
N ASP A 88 14.95 3.84 -16.09
CA ASP A 88 13.66 3.55 -15.46
C ASP A 88 13.76 3.40 -13.93
N THR A 89 14.96 3.57 -13.36
CA THR A 89 15.21 3.38 -11.92
C THR A 89 15.21 4.73 -11.22
N SER A 90 14.41 4.85 -10.16
CA SER A 90 14.42 6.03 -9.31
C SER A 90 15.70 6.12 -8.48
N PHE A 91 16.20 7.33 -8.26
CA PHE A 91 17.34 7.60 -7.38
C PHE A 91 17.18 8.94 -6.66
N VAL A 92 17.95 9.11 -5.59
CA VAL A 92 17.99 10.36 -4.82
C VAL A 92 19.29 11.10 -5.13
N ALA A 93 19.18 12.25 -5.80
CA ALA A 93 20.35 13.06 -6.18
C ALA A 93 20.99 13.77 -4.98
N SER A 94 20.17 14.24 -4.03
CA SER A 94 20.60 14.90 -2.80
C SER A 94 19.46 14.92 -1.80
N TYR A 95 19.78 14.80 -0.52
CA TYR A 95 18.83 14.84 0.59
C TYR A 95 19.54 15.39 1.83
N GLN A 96 18.89 16.32 2.54
CA GLN A 96 19.42 16.96 3.74
C GLN A 96 18.33 16.99 4.82
N ILE A 97 18.65 16.54 6.02
CA ILE A 97 17.80 16.71 7.20
C ILE A 97 18.31 17.93 7.96
N ILE A 98 17.43 18.89 8.23
CA ILE A 98 17.71 20.04 9.08
C ILE A 98 16.91 19.81 10.36
N TYR A 99 17.62 19.58 11.46
CA TYR A 99 17.02 19.60 12.79
C TYR A 99 17.19 21.01 13.35
N ASP A 100 16.08 21.71 13.60
CA ASP A 100 16.12 22.91 14.45
C ASP A 100 16.28 22.44 15.90
N ASP A 101 17.54 22.29 16.33
CA ASP A 101 17.87 22.11 17.74
C ASP A 101 18.08 23.49 18.36
N GLU A 102 16.98 24.25 18.51
CA GLU A 102 16.98 25.43 19.37
C GLU A 102 16.92 24.98 20.84
N ASN A 103 18.06 24.49 21.34
CA ASN A 103 18.33 24.47 22.78
C ASN A 103 19.64 25.21 23.04
N GLU A 104 19.58 26.54 22.88
CA GLU A 104 20.52 27.47 23.47
C GLU A 104 20.52 27.29 25.00
N ASN A 105 21.53 26.60 25.53
CA ASN A 105 22.00 26.85 26.88
C ASN A 105 23.51 27.09 26.79
N GLU A 106 23.87 28.36 26.61
CA GLU A 106 25.17 28.89 26.95
C GLU A 106 25.38 28.73 28.46
N ASP A 107 26.39 27.98 28.88
CA ASP A 107 27.11 28.17 30.14
C ASP A 107 28.51 27.57 30.00
N ILE A 108 29.43 28.36 29.42
CA ILE A 108 30.87 28.09 29.50
C ILE A 108 31.33 28.67 30.84
N GLU A 109 31.45 27.84 31.87
CA GLU A 109 32.19 28.22 33.07
C GLU A 109 33.70 28.25 32.78
N ASP A 110 34.26 29.43 33.02
CA ASP A 110 35.65 29.86 32.93
C ASP A 110 36.65 28.87 33.58
N VAL A 111 37.47 28.20 32.76
CA VAL A 111 38.65 27.45 33.27
C VAL A 111 39.84 28.41 33.34
N GLY A 112 39.88 29.20 34.42
CA GLY A 112 41.07 29.94 34.83
C GLY A 112 42.15 29.00 35.40
N VAL A 113 43.19 28.71 34.61
CA VAL A 113 44.39 28.00 35.05
C VAL A 113 45.35 28.98 35.74
N GLY A 114 45.71 28.68 37.00
CA GLY A 114 47.10 28.76 37.47
C GLY A 114 47.46 29.83 38.51
N VAL A 115 47.85 29.37 39.71
CA VAL A 115 49.02 29.85 40.51
C VAL A 115 49.43 28.60 41.35
N GLY A 116 50.61 27.98 41.25
CA GLY A 116 51.95 28.56 41.33
C GLY A 116 52.41 28.52 42.79
N VAL A 117 52.92 27.37 43.26
CA VAL A 117 53.67 27.27 44.54
C VAL A 117 55.16 27.14 44.27
#